data_AF-A0A3A4NUR1-F1
#
_entry.id   AF-A0A3A4NUR1-F1
#
_cell.length_a   1.000
_cell.length_b   1.000
_cell.length_c   1.000
_cell.angle_alpha   90.00
_cell.angle_beta   90.00
_cell.angle_gamma   90.00
#
_symmetry.space_group_name_H-M   'P 1'
#
loop_
_entity.id
_entity.type
_entity.pdbx_description
1 polymer ?
#
loop_
_entity_poly.entity_id
_entity_poly.type
_entity_poly.pdbx_seq_one_letter_code
_entity_poly.pdbx_strand_id
1 'polypeptide(L)'
;MRIRKRVLRDGCQAERQPQEWGGEDVKKECRLCGFGGQGIILAGIILAETAAIHEGKHVVQVQDYGPAARGDSSKTDVIISTEPIIYPKCTRLDLLVALSQKGFEENAGSVRKGGTIIIDTDNVHPAKRAGIIRFPMTRIAREQAGTAISVNMVALGIITAVTELVELQNIEKTVLDRVPPHTKEQNRAALMAGYNIAQEQRRARKNVG
;
A
#
# COMPACT_ATOMS: atom_id res chain seq x y z
N MET A 1 4.23 14.09 17.58
CA MET A 1 3.54 13.47 18.74
C MET A 1 2.00 13.49 18.66
N ARG A 2 1.36 14.47 18.00
CA ARG A 2 -0.12 14.55 17.89
C ARG A 2 -0.78 13.52 16.95
N ILE A 3 -0.15 13.15 15.83
CA ILE A 3 -0.71 12.17 14.87
C ILE A 3 -0.71 10.76 15.42
N ARG A 4 0.38 10.36 16.09
CA ARG A 4 0.53 9.02 16.70
C ARG A 4 -0.66 8.67 17.59
N LYS A 5 -1.12 9.59 18.45
CA LYS A 5 -2.27 9.37 19.34
C LYS A 5 -3.62 9.30 18.62
N ARG A 6 -3.77 9.85 17.41
CA ARG A 6 -5.03 9.83 16.64
C ARG A 6 -5.15 8.56 15.79
N VAL A 7 -4.08 8.15 15.11
CA VAL A 7 -4.05 6.91 14.31
C VAL A 7 -4.34 5.65 15.14
N LEU A 8 -3.79 5.60 16.36
CA LEU A 8 -4.05 4.49 17.30
C LEU A 8 -5.50 4.48 17.81
N ARG A 9 -6.18 5.65 17.87
CA ARG A 9 -7.57 5.77 18.35
C ARG A 9 -8.60 5.49 17.25
N ASP A 10 -8.37 6.01 16.04
CA ASP A 10 -9.29 5.84 14.90
C ASP A 10 -9.22 4.42 14.30
N GLY A 11 -8.19 3.63 14.64
CA GLY A 11 -8.04 2.23 14.26
C GLY A 11 -8.87 1.21 15.06
N CYS A 12 -9.71 1.68 15.99
CA CYS A 12 -10.41 0.85 16.99
C CYS A 12 -11.84 0.42 16.59
N GLN A 13 -12.34 0.76 15.38
CA GLN A 13 -13.70 0.38 14.99
C GLN A 13 -13.73 -0.71 13.90
N ALA A 14 -14.31 -1.84 14.30
CA ALA A 14 -14.78 -3.01 13.53
C ALA A 14 -13.75 -4.12 13.21
N GLU A 15 -13.70 -5.05 14.18
CA GLU A 15 -13.15 -6.39 14.24
C GLU A 15 -13.21 -7.20 12.93
N ARG A 16 -12.01 -7.54 12.43
CA ARG A 16 -11.63 -8.83 11.83
C ARG A 16 -10.11 -8.84 11.74
N GLN A 17 -9.48 -9.93 12.18
CA GLN A 17 -8.04 -10.10 12.06
C GLN A 17 -7.68 -10.09 10.56
N PRO A 18 -6.67 -9.30 10.12
CA PRO A 18 -6.17 -9.41 8.76
C PRO A 18 -5.72 -10.84 8.50
N GLN A 19 -5.91 -11.33 7.27
CA GLN A 19 -5.35 -12.59 6.83
C GLN A 19 -3.84 -12.65 7.16
N GLU A 20 -3.38 -13.82 7.59
CA GLU A 20 -1.94 -14.11 7.71
C GLU A 20 -1.34 -14.11 6.32
N TRP A 21 -0.39 -13.20 6.10
CA TRP A 21 0.31 -13.07 4.82
C TRP A 21 1.46 -14.06 4.68
N GLY A 22 1.87 -14.69 5.79
CA GLY A 22 2.87 -15.76 5.84
C GLY A 22 2.24 -17.14 5.69
N GLY A 23 2.79 -17.94 4.79
CA GLY A 23 2.35 -19.29 4.43
C GLY A 23 2.69 -19.58 2.95
N GLU A 24 2.67 -20.84 2.53
CA GLU A 24 2.83 -21.31 1.13
C GLU A 24 1.69 -20.81 0.19
N ASP A 25 1.21 -19.59 0.36
CA ASP A 25 0.22 -19.00 -0.53
C ASP A 25 0.90 -18.60 -1.83
N VAL A 26 0.69 -19.47 -2.82
CA VAL A 26 1.31 -19.46 -4.15
C VAL A 26 1.22 -18.10 -4.85
N LYS A 27 0.17 -17.31 -4.65
CA LYS A 27 -0.09 -16.07 -5.40
C LYS A 27 -0.82 -15.01 -4.57
N LYS A 28 -0.40 -13.76 -4.70
CA LYS A 28 -0.98 -12.57 -4.06
C LYS A 28 -1.28 -11.50 -5.10
N GLU A 29 -2.54 -11.07 -5.16
CA GLU A 29 -3.05 -10.07 -6.09
C GLU A 29 -3.29 -8.74 -5.37
N CYS A 30 -2.44 -7.75 -5.64
CA CYS A 30 -2.46 -6.44 -5.01
C CYS A 30 -2.92 -5.37 -5.99
N ARG A 31 -3.73 -4.42 -5.53
CA ARG A 31 -4.09 -3.20 -6.29
C ARG A 31 -3.80 -1.96 -5.46
N LEU A 32 -3.13 -1.00 -6.08
CA LEU A 32 -2.99 0.36 -5.55
C LEU A 32 -3.76 1.30 -6.47
N CYS A 33 -4.53 2.23 -5.90
CA CYS A 33 -5.32 3.19 -6.67
C CYS A 33 -5.30 4.59 -6.03
N GLY A 34 -5.45 5.60 -6.88
CA GLY A 34 -5.38 7.00 -6.47
C GLY A 34 -5.74 7.94 -7.63
N PHE A 35 -5.39 9.22 -7.48
CA PHE A 35 -5.41 10.20 -8.56
C PHE A 35 -4.08 10.23 -9.32
N GLY A 36 -4.12 10.70 -10.56
CA GLY A 36 -2.90 11.02 -11.30
C GLY A 36 -1.96 11.94 -10.50
N GLY A 37 -0.65 11.66 -10.56
CA GLY A 37 0.37 12.42 -9.81
C GLY A 37 0.67 11.92 -8.39
N GLN A 38 -0.12 10.99 -7.83
CA GLN A 38 0.17 10.38 -6.53
C GLN A 38 1.24 9.26 -6.57
N GLY A 39 1.85 9.00 -7.73
CA GLY A 39 2.93 8.02 -7.86
C GLY A 39 2.51 6.55 -7.72
N ILE A 40 1.23 6.23 -7.94
CA ILE A 40 0.66 4.88 -7.81
C ILE A 40 1.38 3.86 -8.72
N ILE A 41 1.59 4.21 -9.99
CA ILE A 41 2.30 3.36 -10.96
C ILE A 41 3.73 3.05 -10.48
N LEU A 42 4.46 4.07 -10.03
CA LEU A 42 5.81 3.91 -9.51
C LEU A 42 5.84 2.99 -8.29
N ALA A 43 4.87 3.10 -7.38
CA ALA A 43 4.78 2.18 -6.24
C ALA A 43 4.57 0.72 -6.70
N GLY A 44 3.70 0.49 -7.69
CA GLY A 44 3.51 -0.85 -8.25
C GLY A 44 4.79 -1.42 -8.85
N ILE A 45 5.53 -0.61 -9.61
CA ILE A 45 6.82 -1.01 -10.20
C ILE A 45 7.84 -1.36 -9.11
N ILE A 46 8.00 -0.50 -8.10
CA ILE A 46 8.93 -0.75 -6.99
C ILE A 46 8.60 -2.06 -6.30
N LEU A 47 7.32 -2.29 -5.95
CA LEU A 47 6.90 -3.51 -5.27
C LEU A 47 7.17 -4.77 -6.13
N ALA A 48 6.84 -4.71 -7.42
CA ALA A 48 7.08 -5.81 -8.35
C ALA A 48 8.57 -6.12 -8.53
N GLU A 49 9.39 -5.08 -8.71
CA GLU A 49 10.83 -5.24 -8.87
C GLU A 49 11.52 -5.74 -7.62
N THR A 50 11.11 -5.27 -6.43
CA THR A 50 11.63 -5.81 -5.18
C THR A 50 11.37 -7.31 -5.10
N ALA A 51 10.13 -7.73 -5.35
CA ALA A 51 9.75 -9.15 -5.29
C ALA A 51 10.48 -10.00 -6.34
N ALA A 52 10.65 -9.50 -7.57
CA ALA A 52 11.32 -10.24 -8.64
C ALA A 52 12.85 -10.28 -8.48
N ILE A 53 13.47 -9.11 -8.31
CA ILE A 53 14.93 -8.95 -8.40
C ILE A 53 15.61 -9.34 -7.09
N HIS A 54 15.00 -9.01 -5.94
CA HIS A 54 15.62 -9.25 -4.64
C HIS A 54 15.12 -10.51 -3.94
N GLU A 55 13.97 -11.05 -4.35
CA GLU A 55 13.34 -12.19 -3.66
C GLU A 55 13.02 -13.37 -4.58
N GLY A 56 13.35 -13.28 -5.87
CA GLY A 56 13.23 -14.39 -6.82
C GLY A 56 11.79 -14.84 -7.10
N LYS A 57 10.80 -13.99 -6.84
CA LYS A 57 9.37 -14.30 -7.06
C LYS A 57 8.97 -14.02 -8.51
N HIS A 58 7.94 -14.71 -8.99
CA HIS A 58 7.29 -14.38 -10.25
C HIS A 58 6.37 -13.18 -10.06
N VAL A 59 6.47 -12.20 -10.96
CA VAL A 59 5.66 -10.98 -10.87
C VAL A 59 5.02 -10.60 -12.19
N VAL A 60 3.82 -10.03 -12.10
CA VAL A 60 3.18 -9.29 -13.20
C VAL A 60 2.72 -7.95 -12.64
N GLN A 61 3.09 -6.87 -13.31
CA GLN A 61 2.57 -5.54 -13.02
C GLN A 61 1.76 -5.05 -14.21
N VAL A 62 0.55 -4.55 -13.94
CA VAL A 62 -0.34 -3.96 -14.95
C VAL A 62 -0.78 -2.59 -14.46
N GLN A 63 -0.75 -1.61 -15.34
CA GLN A 63 -1.20 -0.26 -15.04
C GLN A 63 -2.40 0.11 -15.88
N ASP A 64 -3.29 0.90 -15.30
CA ASP A 64 -4.46 1.46 -15.97
C ASP A 64 -4.59 2.91 -15.51
N TYR A 65 -4.67 3.82 -16.49
CA TYR A 65 -4.76 5.25 -16.25
C TYR A 65 -5.81 5.86 -17.19
N GLY A 66 -6.72 6.63 -16.61
CA GLY A 66 -7.63 7.46 -17.39
C GLY A 66 -6.91 8.65 -18.04
N PRO A 67 -7.57 9.39 -18.94
CA PRO A 67 -7.02 10.60 -19.54
C PRO A 67 -6.61 11.60 -18.45
N ALA A 68 -5.29 11.75 -18.24
CA ALA A 68 -4.71 12.46 -17.10
C ALA A 68 -5.20 13.92 -16.94
N ALA A 69 -5.71 14.54 -18.01
CA ALA A 69 -6.19 15.92 -18.04
C ALA A 69 -7.42 16.21 -17.15
N ARG A 70 -8.13 15.20 -16.64
CA ARG A 70 -9.37 15.38 -15.85
C ARG A 70 -9.29 14.96 -14.38
N GLY A 71 -8.10 14.66 -13.86
CA GLY A 71 -7.99 14.12 -12.50
C GLY A 71 -8.59 12.72 -12.37
N ASP A 72 -8.58 11.95 -13.47
CA ASP A 72 -9.10 10.59 -13.49
C ASP A 72 -8.27 9.66 -12.59
N SER A 73 -8.92 8.57 -12.16
CA SER A 73 -8.28 7.59 -11.30
C SER A 73 -7.16 6.87 -12.05
N SER A 74 -6.06 6.64 -11.35
CA SER A 74 -4.98 5.76 -11.79
C SER A 74 -4.94 4.56 -10.84
N LYS A 75 -4.73 3.37 -11.40
CA LYS A 75 -4.51 2.15 -10.65
C LYS A 75 -3.33 1.36 -11.21
N THR A 76 -2.71 0.59 -10.33
CA THR A 76 -1.75 -0.45 -10.69
C THR A 76 -2.13 -1.73 -9.99
N ASP A 77 -2.04 -2.82 -10.72
CA ASP A 77 -2.11 -4.19 -10.24
C ASP A 77 -0.71 -4.76 -10.15
N VAL A 78 -0.44 -5.50 -9.08
CA VAL A 78 0.80 -6.24 -8.87
C VAL A 78 0.43 -7.63 -8.39
N ILE A 79 0.75 -8.63 -9.20
CA ILE A 79 0.59 -10.05 -8.89
C ILE A 79 1.97 -10.56 -8.51
N ILE A 80 2.10 -11.13 -7.31
CA ILE A 80 3.34 -11.71 -6.79
C ILE A 80 3.09 -13.19 -6.50
N SER A 81 3.96 -14.07 -6.97
CA SER A 81 3.75 -15.51 -6.91
C SER A 81 5.05 -16.27 -6.68
N THR A 82 5.00 -17.36 -5.92
CA THR A 82 6.12 -18.31 -5.80
C THR A 82 6.18 -19.28 -6.99
N GLU A 83 5.12 -19.34 -7.80
CA GLU A 83 5.03 -20.14 -9.03
C GLU A 83 4.82 -19.27 -10.28
N PRO A 84 5.06 -19.80 -11.50
CA PRO A 84 4.82 -19.07 -12.74
C PRO A 84 3.39 -18.52 -12.87
N ILE A 85 3.26 -17.25 -13.28
CA ILE A 85 1.96 -16.59 -13.44
C ILE A 85 1.41 -16.87 -14.85
N ILE A 86 0.33 -17.64 -14.91
CA ILE A 86 -0.33 -18.01 -16.18
C ILE A 86 -1.33 -16.92 -16.64
N TYR A 87 -1.96 -16.21 -15.70
CA TYR A 87 -2.98 -15.20 -16.00
C TYR A 87 -2.56 -13.80 -15.52
N PRO A 88 -2.34 -12.82 -16.41
CA PRO A 88 -1.70 -11.54 -16.08
C PRO A 88 -2.72 -10.46 -15.65
N LYS A 89 -3.81 -10.83 -14.96
CA LYS A 89 -4.79 -9.86 -14.45
C LYS A 89 -5.28 -10.25 -13.06
N CYS A 90 -5.49 -9.25 -12.21
CA CYS A 90 -6.14 -9.44 -10.92
C CYS A 90 -7.61 -9.85 -11.13
N THR A 91 -8.01 -10.94 -10.48
CA THR A 91 -9.37 -11.48 -10.47
C THR A 91 -10.05 -11.24 -9.13
N ARG A 92 -9.33 -11.40 -8.03
CA ARG A 92 -9.82 -11.24 -6.65
C ARG A 92 -8.70 -10.69 -5.79
N LEU A 93 -8.84 -9.44 -5.35
CA LEU A 93 -7.77 -8.74 -4.66
C LEU A 93 -7.54 -9.29 -3.25
N ASP A 94 -6.30 -9.66 -2.95
CA ASP A 94 -5.80 -9.92 -1.59
C ASP A 94 -5.55 -8.60 -0.85
N LEU A 95 -5.09 -7.58 -1.58
CA LEU A 95 -4.81 -6.24 -1.06
C LEU A 95 -5.39 -5.16 -1.98
N LEU A 96 -6.08 -4.21 -1.36
CA LEU A 96 -6.38 -2.91 -1.96
C LEU A 96 -5.76 -1.80 -1.11
N VAL A 97 -4.98 -0.94 -1.74
CA VAL A 97 -4.55 0.35 -1.17
C VAL A 97 -5.22 1.47 -1.95
N ALA A 98 -5.96 2.33 -1.26
CA ALA A 98 -6.69 3.43 -1.87
C ALA A 98 -6.26 4.79 -1.31
N LEU A 99 -5.74 5.65 -2.18
CA LEU A 99 -5.35 7.03 -1.88
C LEU A 99 -6.39 8.08 -2.33
N SER A 100 -7.47 7.64 -2.98
CA SER A 100 -8.58 8.50 -3.39
C SER A 100 -9.94 7.81 -3.17
N GLN A 101 -10.97 8.61 -2.89
CA GLN A 101 -12.33 8.12 -2.69
C GLN A 101 -12.85 7.37 -3.93
N LYS A 102 -12.69 7.95 -5.13
CA LYS A 102 -13.08 7.33 -6.40
C LYS A 102 -12.42 5.96 -6.59
N GLY A 103 -11.11 5.87 -6.37
CA GLY A 103 -10.37 4.61 -6.47
C GLY A 103 -10.85 3.57 -5.45
N PHE A 104 -11.17 3.99 -4.23
CA PHE A 104 -11.78 3.10 -3.23
C PHE A 104 -13.13 2.57 -3.69
N GLU A 105 -14.05 3.44 -4.13
CA GLU A 105 -15.41 3.07 -4.52
C GLU A 105 -15.43 2.11 -5.71
N GLU A 106 -14.58 2.35 -6.71
CA GLU A 106 -14.48 1.51 -7.90
C GLU A 106 -13.90 0.11 -7.63
N ASN A 107 -13.07 -0.05 -6.59
CA ASN A 107 -12.25 -1.26 -6.41
C ASN A 107 -12.53 -2.05 -5.12
N ALA A 108 -13.15 -1.45 -4.10
CA ALA A 108 -13.39 -2.12 -2.81
C ALA A 108 -14.33 -3.33 -2.91
N GLY A 109 -15.13 -3.42 -3.98
CA GLY A 109 -15.97 -4.59 -4.28
C GLY A 109 -15.20 -5.81 -4.80
N SER A 110 -14.00 -5.61 -5.37
CA SER A 110 -13.15 -6.69 -5.92
C SER A 110 -12.26 -7.37 -4.89
N VAL A 111 -12.25 -6.86 -3.65
CA VAL A 111 -11.47 -7.43 -2.55
C VAL A 111 -12.17 -8.66 -2.02
N ARG A 112 -11.45 -9.78 -1.97
CA ARG A 112 -12.02 -11.06 -1.52
C ARG A 112 -12.39 -11.03 -0.04
N LYS A 113 -13.20 -12.01 0.38
CA LYS A 113 -13.44 -12.25 1.81
C LYS A 113 -12.10 -12.53 2.52
N GLY A 114 -11.83 -11.79 3.59
CA GLY A 114 -10.56 -11.86 4.34
C GLY A 114 -9.43 -11.03 3.73
N GLY A 115 -9.61 -10.46 2.54
CA GLY A 115 -8.65 -9.56 1.93
C GLY A 115 -8.48 -8.25 2.72
N THR A 116 -7.33 -7.61 2.53
CA THR A 116 -6.94 -6.41 3.26
C THR A 116 -7.27 -5.16 2.46
N ILE A 117 -7.86 -4.17 3.12
CA ILE A 117 -8.06 -2.84 2.56
C ILE A 117 -7.31 -1.83 3.41
N ILE A 118 -6.46 -1.03 2.79
CA ILE A 118 -5.71 0.06 3.41
C ILE A 118 -6.12 1.36 2.74
N ILE A 119 -6.46 2.38 3.52
CA ILE A 119 -6.90 3.67 2.97
C ILE A 119 -6.13 4.86 3.54
N ASP A 120 -6.00 5.89 2.72
CA ASP A 120 -5.59 7.21 3.16
C ASP A 120 -6.77 7.98 3.77
N THR A 121 -6.79 8.15 5.10
CA THR A 121 -7.87 8.84 5.80
C THR A 121 -7.97 10.33 5.49
N ASP A 122 -6.96 10.93 4.87
CA ASP A 122 -7.03 12.32 4.42
C ASP A 122 -7.91 12.49 3.16
N ASN A 123 -8.13 11.42 2.39
CA ASN A 123 -8.79 11.47 1.08
C ASN A 123 -9.90 10.42 0.89
N VAL A 124 -10.05 9.47 1.82
CA VAL A 124 -10.98 8.34 1.71
C VAL A 124 -11.84 8.22 2.98
N HIS A 125 -13.15 8.37 2.79
CA HIS A 125 -14.18 8.37 3.82
C HIS A 125 -15.29 7.36 3.47
N PRO A 126 -15.01 6.05 3.61
CA PRO A 126 -15.98 5.04 3.24
C PRO A 126 -17.16 5.04 4.22
N ALA A 127 -18.36 4.76 3.72
CA ALA A 127 -19.49 4.38 4.55
C ALA A 127 -19.12 3.17 5.43
N LYS A 128 -19.76 3.03 6.60
CA LYS A 128 -19.40 2.04 7.64
C LYS A 128 -19.08 0.66 7.03
N ARG A 129 -17.79 0.36 6.92
CA ARG A 129 -17.24 -0.91 6.42
C ARG A 129 -16.19 -1.40 7.40
N ALA A 130 -16.40 -2.62 7.90
CA ALA A 130 -15.48 -3.30 8.80
C ALA A 130 -14.21 -3.75 8.08
N GLY A 131 -13.13 -3.98 8.82
CA GLY A 131 -11.88 -4.55 8.29
C GLY A 131 -11.05 -3.62 7.40
N ILE A 132 -11.22 -2.29 7.53
CA ILE A 132 -10.37 -1.32 6.83
C ILE A 132 -9.24 -0.86 7.74
N ILE A 133 -8.00 -0.95 7.26
CA ILE A 133 -6.82 -0.39 7.89
C ILE A 133 -6.66 1.07 7.45
N ARG A 134 -6.47 1.96 8.41
CA ARG A 134 -6.61 3.42 8.23
C ARG A 134 -5.33 4.14 8.63
N PHE A 135 -4.77 4.92 7.71
CA PHE A 135 -3.62 5.79 7.98
C PHE A 135 -3.82 7.16 7.30
N PRO A 136 -3.37 8.27 7.91
CA PRO A 136 -3.35 9.59 7.27
C PRO A 136 -2.10 9.71 6.38
N MET A 137 -2.06 8.95 5.30
CA MET A 137 -0.86 8.74 4.49
C MET A 137 -0.37 10.05 3.85
N THR A 138 -1.29 10.85 3.29
CA THR A 138 -0.93 12.12 2.66
C THR A 138 -0.35 13.10 3.69
N ARG A 139 -0.92 13.17 4.89
CA ARG A 139 -0.37 13.97 5.98
C ARG A 139 1.00 13.47 6.42
N ILE A 140 1.18 12.15 6.58
CA ILE A 140 2.48 11.57 6.95
C ILE A 140 3.53 11.93 5.89
N ALA A 141 3.21 11.85 4.60
CA ALA A 141 4.14 12.22 3.53
C ALA A 141 4.56 13.70 3.63
N ARG A 142 3.60 14.61 3.82
CA ARG A 142 3.89 16.05 4.00
C ARG A 142 4.80 16.31 5.19
N GLU A 143 4.57 15.64 6.31
CA GLU A 143 5.30 15.92 7.54
C GLU A 143 6.68 15.24 7.60
N GLN A 144 6.83 14.07 6.99
CA GLN A 144 8.05 13.27 7.08
C GLN A 144 8.97 13.45 5.87
N ALA A 145 8.40 13.79 4.72
CA ALA A 145 9.14 14.00 3.48
C ALA A 145 8.96 15.42 2.93
N GLY A 146 8.24 16.32 3.60
CA GLY A 146 8.06 17.71 3.16
C GLY A 146 7.12 17.87 1.95
N THR A 147 6.57 16.79 1.40
CA THR A 147 5.70 16.84 0.22
C THR A 147 4.64 15.72 0.24
N ALA A 148 3.43 16.05 -0.23
CA ALA A 148 2.36 15.07 -0.42
C ALA A 148 2.64 14.09 -1.57
N ILE A 149 3.56 14.43 -2.48
CA ILE A 149 3.88 13.61 -3.66
C ILE A 149 4.44 12.24 -3.24
N SER A 150 5.18 12.19 -2.12
CA SER A 150 5.77 10.95 -1.57
C SER A 150 4.77 10.04 -0.83
N VAL A 151 3.46 10.27 -0.97
CA VAL A 151 2.41 9.42 -0.37
C VAL A 151 2.51 7.96 -0.81
N ASN A 152 2.97 7.72 -2.04
CA ASN A 152 3.23 6.37 -2.54
C ASN A 152 4.31 5.63 -1.74
N MET A 153 5.35 6.33 -1.28
CA MET A 153 6.40 5.73 -0.44
C MET A 153 5.87 5.39 0.95
N VAL A 154 5.05 6.28 1.54
CA VAL A 154 4.35 5.96 2.79
C VAL A 154 3.47 4.72 2.62
N ALA A 155 2.73 4.64 1.52
CA ALA A 155 1.92 3.48 1.19
C ALA A 155 2.77 2.20 1.06
N LEU A 156 3.91 2.24 0.35
CA LEU A 156 4.81 1.09 0.25
C LEU A 156 5.30 0.62 1.63
N GLY A 157 5.71 1.54 2.49
CA GLY A 157 6.15 1.19 3.85
C GLY A 157 5.04 0.51 4.65
N ILE A 158 3.81 1.01 4.54
CA ILE A 158 2.64 0.41 5.17
C ILE A 158 2.36 -0.99 4.59
N ILE A 159 2.43 -1.15 3.25
CA ILE A 159 2.23 -2.45 2.59
C ILE A 159 3.26 -3.45 3.11
N THR A 160 4.55 -3.11 3.10
CA THR A 160 5.63 -3.96 3.61
C THR A 160 5.38 -4.37 5.06
N ALA A 161 5.02 -3.44 5.93
CA ALA A 161 4.76 -3.73 7.34
C ALA A 161 3.48 -4.54 7.58
N VAL A 162 2.43 -4.35 6.79
CA VAL A 162 1.15 -5.05 6.97
C VAL A 162 1.19 -6.45 6.38
N THR A 163 1.86 -6.59 5.24
CA THR A 163 1.78 -7.78 4.40
C THR A 163 3.01 -8.65 4.42
N GLU A 164 4.19 -8.12 4.79
CA GLU A 164 5.44 -8.88 4.75
C GLU A 164 5.68 -9.55 3.37
N LEU A 165 5.07 -9.03 2.29
CA LEU A 165 5.21 -9.55 0.94
C LEU A 165 6.63 -9.44 0.40
N VAL A 166 7.36 -8.46 0.91
CA VAL A 166 8.76 -8.18 0.62
C VAL A 166 9.46 -7.72 1.88
N GLU A 167 10.76 -7.94 1.96
CA GLU A 167 11.61 -7.50 3.06
C GLU A 167 11.84 -5.98 3.02
N LEU A 168 11.86 -5.36 4.20
CA LEU A 168 12.05 -3.91 4.33
C LEU A 168 13.36 -3.43 3.69
N GLN A 169 14.45 -4.18 3.88
CA GLN A 169 15.76 -3.82 3.35
C GLN A 169 15.77 -3.86 1.82
N ASN A 170 15.07 -4.82 1.22
CA ASN A 170 15.00 -4.99 -0.22
C ASN A 170 14.16 -3.89 -0.87
N ILE A 171 12.99 -3.56 -0.30
CA ILE A 171 12.15 -2.50 -0.85
C ILE A 171 12.80 -1.14 -0.69
N GLU A 172 13.50 -0.89 0.42
CA GLU A 172 14.28 0.33 0.63
C GLU A 172 15.36 0.50 -0.45
N LYS A 173 16.10 -0.57 -0.77
CA LYS A 173 17.08 -0.57 -1.86
C LYS A 173 16.42 -0.20 -3.20
N THR A 174 15.33 -0.88 -3.58
CA THR A 174 14.63 -0.61 -4.84
C THR A 174 14.10 0.82 -4.90
N VAL A 175 13.57 1.37 -3.79
CA VAL A 175 13.16 2.78 -3.71
C VAL A 175 14.34 3.70 -4.01
N LEU A 176 15.48 3.49 -3.36
CA LEU A 176 16.68 4.33 -3.54
C LEU A 176 17.27 4.24 -4.95
N ASP A 177 17.07 3.12 -5.65
CA ASP A 177 17.52 2.93 -7.03
C ASP A 177 16.57 3.58 -8.05
N ARG A 178 15.28 3.66 -7.74
CA ARG A 178 14.24 4.17 -8.67
C ARG A 178 13.98 5.66 -8.57
N VAL A 179 14.19 6.27 -7.41
CA VAL A 179 13.90 7.70 -7.21
C VAL A 179 15.07 8.59 -7.67
N PRO A 180 14.80 9.84 -8.09
CA PRO A 180 15.86 10.78 -8.44
C PRO A 180 16.89 10.94 -7.30
N PRO A 181 18.21 11.01 -7.60
CA PRO A 181 19.26 11.04 -6.57
C PRO A 181 19.07 12.08 -5.47
N HIS A 182 18.62 13.29 -5.85
CA HIS A 182 18.39 14.40 -4.91
C HIS A 182 17.16 14.23 -4.01
N THR A 183 16.34 13.20 -4.24
CA THR A 183 15.11 12.92 -3.45
C THR A 183 15.22 11.64 -2.62
N LYS A 184 16.37 10.96 -2.63
CA LYS A 184 16.57 9.66 -1.96
C LYS A 184 16.22 9.72 -0.47
N GLU A 185 16.71 10.73 0.25
CA GLU A 185 16.48 10.87 1.69
C GLU A 185 15.01 11.13 2.02
N GLN A 186 14.34 12.01 1.27
CA GLN A 186 12.89 12.26 1.43
C GLN A 186 12.06 11.00 1.20
N ASN A 187 12.34 10.24 0.13
CA ASN A 187 11.59 9.02 -0.16
C ASN A 187 11.87 7.92 0.87
N ARG A 188 13.12 7.79 1.33
CA ARG A 188 13.49 6.90 2.44
C ARG A 188 12.73 7.26 3.73
N ALA A 189 12.68 8.54 4.08
CA ALA A 189 11.95 9.02 5.26
C ALA A 189 10.45 8.71 5.17
N ALA A 190 9.83 8.91 4.00
CA ALA A 190 8.43 8.55 3.77
C ALA A 190 8.18 7.04 3.88
N LEU A 191 9.02 6.21 3.26
CA LEU A 191 8.94 4.75 3.35
C LEU A 191 9.02 4.28 4.81
N MET A 192 10.05 4.72 5.53
CA MET A 192 10.27 4.35 6.92
C MET A 192 9.15 4.84 7.83
N ALA A 193 8.61 6.03 7.60
CA ALA A 193 7.48 6.54 8.35
C ALA A 193 6.24 5.66 8.18
N GLY A 194 5.95 5.24 6.94
CA GLY A 194 4.86 4.31 6.64
C GLY A 194 5.05 2.95 7.31
N TYR A 195 6.25 2.38 7.23
CA TYR A 195 6.58 1.10 7.85
C TYR A 195 6.43 1.15 9.37
N ASN A 196 7.02 2.15 10.02
CA ASN A 196 7.04 2.28 11.47
C ASN A 196 5.63 2.46 12.05
N ILE A 197 4.80 3.33 11.45
CA ILE A 197 3.45 3.57 11.97
C ILE A 197 2.55 2.33 11.81
N ALA A 198 2.74 1.56 10.75
CA ALA A 198 2.02 0.31 10.55
C ALA A 198 2.45 -0.77 11.56
N GLN A 199 3.75 -0.89 11.85
CA GLN A 199 4.25 -1.78 12.90
C GLN A 199 3.71 -1.40 14.29
N GLU A 200 3.69 -0.10 14.63
CA GLU A 200 3.09 0.38 15.88
C GLU A 200 1.61 -0.02 15.97
N GLN A 201 0.84 0.17 14.90
CA GLN A 201 -0.58 -0.21 14.88
C GLN A 201 -0.78 -1.73 15.01
N ARG A 202 0.07 -2.55 14.37
CA ARG A 202 0.03 -4.02 14.53
C ARG A 202 0.30 -4.44 15.97
N ARG A 203 1.32 -3.86 16.62
CA ARG A 203 1.65 -4.13 18.03
C ARG A 203 0.52 -3.73 18.96
N ALA A 204 -0.07 -2.55 18.75
CA ALA A 204 -1.20 -2.09 19.56
C ALA A 204 -2.42 -3.03 19.45
N ARG A 205 -2.67 -3.62 18.27
CA ARG A 205 -3.74 -4.61 18.08
C ARG A 205 -3.47 -5.94 18.78
N LYS A 206 -2.22 -6.40 18.82
CA LYS A 206 -1.84 -7.66 19.52
C LYS A 206 -1.97 -7.55 21.04
N ASN A 207 -1.81 -6.36 21.61
CA ASN A 207 -1.85 -6.15 23.06
C ASN A 207 -3.27 -5.93 23.63
N VAL A 208 -4.30 -5.91 22.78
CA VAL A 208 -5.71 -5.67 23.17
C VAL A 208 -6.56 -6.95 23.03
N GLY A 209 -5.96 -8.04 22.54
CA GLY A 209 -6.60 -9.36 22.40
C GLY A 209 -6.24 -10.31 23.54
#